data_AF-X1P8H2-F1
#
_entry.id   AF-X1P8H2-F1
#
_cell.length_a   1.000
_cell.length_b   1.000
_cell.length_c   1.000
_cell.angle_alpha   90.00
_cell.angle_beta   90.00
_cell.angle_gamma   90.00
#
_symmetry.space_group_name_H-M   'P 1'
#
loop_
_entity.id
_entity.type
_entity.pdbx_description
1 polymer ?
#
loop_
_entity_poly.entity_id
_entity_poly.type
_entity_poly.pdbx_seq_one_letter_code
_entity_poly.pdbx_strand_id
1 'polypeptide(L)'
;KENNLYTVYVTNGYMTPEALDTIGPYLDAWRVDVKGFNDSFYRKLARISNWRGILEVAKRAKDKWQMHVEVVTNIIPTMNDDDQQLKGIANWIYSELGELTPWHVTRFHPHH
;
A
#
# COMPACT_ATOMS: atom_id res chain seq x y z
N LYS A 1 -24.85 -0.20 -2.74
CA LYS A 1 -24.48 -1.46 -2.04
C LYS A 1 -25.76 -2.11 -1.57
N GLU A 2 -26.04 -3.33 -1.99
CA GLU A 2 -27.36 -3.96 -1.79
C GLU A 2 -27.56 -4.47 -0.36
N ASN A 3 -26.51 -4.99 0.28
CA ASN A 3 -26.59 -5.65 1.60
C ASN A 3 -26.13 -4.79 2.79
N ASN A 4 -25.86 -3.48 2.58
CA ASN A 4 -25.31 -2.58 3.62
C ASN A 4 -24.04 -3.11 4.33
N LEU A 5 -23.19 -3.83 3.59
CA LEU A 5 -21.91 -4.33 4.10
C LEU A 5 -20.77 -3.43 3.64
N TYR A 6 -19.78 -3.26 4.51
CA TYR A 6 -18.52 -2.61 4.15
C TYR A 6 -17.68 -3.53 3.27
N THR A 7 -16.99 -2.94 2.30
CA THR A 7 -16.13 -3.64 1.34
C THR A 7 -14.71 -3.12 1.43
N VAL A 8 -13.76 -4.05 1.53
CA VAL A 8 -12.33 -3.77 1.56
C VAL A 8 -11.64 -4.44 0.39
N TYR A 9 -10.73 -3.71 -0.26
CA TYR A 9 -9.82 -4.28 -1.24
C TYR A 9 -8.44 -4.48 -0.61
N VAL A 10 -8.04 -5.74 -0.45
CA VAL A 10 -6.74 -6.14 0.11
C VAL A 10 -5.79 -6.46 -1.04
N THR A 11 -4.71 -5.70 -1.17
CA THR A 11 -3.92 -5.72 -2.42
C THR A 11 -2.44 -5.40 -2.22
N ASN A 12 -1.64 -5.77 -3.22
CA ASN A 12 -0.26 -5.29 -3.39
C ASN A 12 -0.19 -3.89 -4.03
N GLY A 13 -1.33 -3.34 -4.44
CA GLY A 13 -1.49 -2.01 -5.03
C GLY A 13 -0.94 -1.84 -6.45
N TYR A 14 -0.47 -2.92 -7.10
CA TYR A 14 0.09 -2.86 -8.44
C TYR A 14 -1.02 -2.90 -9.51
N MET A 15 -1.69 -1.76 -9.68
CA MET A 15 -2.69 -1.53 -10.73
C MET A 15 -2.57 -0.10 -11.26
N THR A 16 -3.28 0.23 -12.32
CA THR A 16 -3.32 1.61 -12.81
C THR A 16 -4.41 2.42 -12.08
N PRO A 17 -4.29 3.75 -12.02
CA PRO A 17 -5.35 4.64 -11.53
C PRO A 17 -6.71 4.42 -12.18
N GLU A 18 -6.74 4.13 -13.49
CA GLU A 18 -7.96 3.87 -14.26
C GLU A 18 -8.61 2.56 -13.82
N ALA A 19 -7.80 1.52 -13.59
CA ALA A 19 -8.32 0.26 -13.09
C ALA A 19 -8.94 0.44 -11.69
N LEU A 20 -8.32 1.23 -10.81
CA LEU A 20 -8.91 1.58 -9.50
C LEU A 20 -10.26 2.29 -9.70
N ASP A 21 -10.33 3.20 -10.66
CA ASP A 21 -11.55 3.98 -10.90
C ASP A 21 -12.76 3.14 -11.34
N THR A 22 -12.52 2.00 -11.99
CA THR A 22 -13.61 1.09 -12.38
C THR A 22 -14.27 0.41 -11.19
N ILE A 23 -13.51 0.14 -10.12
CA ILE A 23 -13.97 -0.55 -8.91
C ILE A 23 -14.21 0.39 -7.72
N GLY A 24 -13.66 1.61 -7.79
CA GLY A 24 -13.72 2.62 -6.74
C GLY A 24 -15.11 2.91 -6.17
N PRO A 25 -16.17 3.05 -6.99
CA PRO A 25 -17.53 3.30 -6.49
C PRO A 25 -18.08 2.21 -5.56
N TYR A 26 -17.46 1.02 -5.54
CA TYR A 26 -17.94 -0.15 -4.81
C TYR A 26 -17.14 -0.47 -3.55
N LEU A 27 -16.09 0.29 -3.24
CA LEU A 27 -15.16 0.01 -2.14
C LEU A 27 -15.26 1.07 -1.03
N ASP A 28 -15.19 0.65 0.25
CA ASP A 28 -15.08 1.57 1.39
C ASP A 28 -13.65 1.70 1.90
N ALA A 29 -12.85 0.65 1.76
CA ALA A 29 -11.52 0.58 2.33
C ALA A 29 -10.49 0.02 1.35
N TRP A 30 -9.27 0.54 1.45
CA TRP A 30 -8.12 0.18 0.64
C TRP A 30 -6.96 -0.21 1.55
N ARG A 31 -6.63 -1.50 1.60
CA ARG A 31 -5.51 -2.00 2.38
C ARG A 31 -4.40 -2.42 1.43
N VAL A 32 -3.28 -1.70 1.48
CA VAL A 32 -2.18 -1.83 0.51
C VAL A 32 -0.89 -2.30 1.15
N ASP A 33 -0.20 -3.24 0.50
CA ASP A 33 1.17 -3.58 0.86
C ASP A 33 2.17 -2.57 0.28
N VAL A 34 2.86 -1.83 1.14
CA VAL A 34 4.05 -1.06 0.77
C VAL A 34 5.25 -1.82 1.29
N LYS A 35 5.96 -2.48 0.38
CA LYS A 35 6.98 -3.48 0.72
C LYS A 35 8.38 -2.90 0.95
N GLY A 36 8.57 -1.62 0.70
CA GLY A 36 9.87 -0.96 0.81
C GLY A 36 9.86 0.35 0.03
N PHE A 37 10.95 1.11 0.17
CA PHE A 37 11.18 2.39 -0.51
C PHE A 37 12.46 2.35 -1.36
N ASN A 38 12.75 1.18 -1.90
CA ASN A 38 13.95 0.92 -2.68
C ASN A 38 13.58 0.20 -3.99
N ASP A 39 13.84 0.85 -5.12
CA ASP A 39 13.59 0.31 -6.46
C ASP A 39 14.27 -1.05 -6.68
N SER A 40 15.49 -1.25 -6.15
CA SER A 40 16.24 -2.49 -6.33
C SER A 40 15.57 -3.68 -5.64
N PHE A 41 14.90 -3.44 -4.52
CA PHE A 41 14.15 -4.46 -3.79
C PHE A 41 12.95 -4.94 -4.61
N TYR A 42 12.14 -4.01 -5.14
CA TYR A 42 10.99 -4.37 -5.99
C TYR A 42 11.40 -5.08 -7.28
N ARG A 43 12.50 -4.66 -7.91
CA ARG A 43 13.04 -5.36 -9.10
C ARG A 43 13.46 -6.79 -8.78
N LYS A 44 14.19 -7.00 -7.68
CA LYS A 44 14.68 -8.34 -7.27
C LYS A 44 13.54 -9.26 -6.83
N LEU A 45 12.62 -8.75 -6.01
CA LEU A 45 11.57 -9.56 -5.37
C LEU A 45 10.34 -9.75 -6.27
N ALA A 46 9.87 -8.68 -6.91
CA ALA A 46 8.57 -8.65 -7.60
C ALA A 46 8.70 -8.47 -9.12
N ARG A 47 9.91 -8.26 -9.66
CA ARG A 47 10.18 -8.04 -11.09
C ARG A 47 9.40 -6.85 -11.69
N ILE A 48 9.05 -5.86 -10.88
CA ILE A 48 8.40 -4.62 -11.33
C ILE A 48 9.40 -3.46 -11.34
N SER A 49 9.29 -2.61 -12.35
CA SER A 49 10.15 -1.43 -12.51
C SER A 49 9.51 -0.16 -11.93
N ASN A 50 8.18 -0.04 -11.97
CA ASN A 50 7.45 1.13 -11.51
C ASN A 50 6.65 0.83 -10.23
N TRP A 51 7.34 0.65 -9.10
CA TRP A 51 6.66 0.44 -7.81
C TRP A 51 5.99 1.72 -7.28
N ARG A 52 6.43 2.91 -7.73
CA ARG A 52 5.84 4.20 -7.30
C ARG A 52 4.37 4.32 -7.67
N GLY A 53 3.91 3.63 -8.71
CA GLY A 53 2.48 3.54 -9.06
C GLY A 53 1.62 3.00 -7.91
N ILE A 54 2.17 2.15 -7.04
CA ILE A 54 1.48 1.65 -5.83
C ILE A 54 1.09 2.81 -4.91
N LEU A 55 2.01 3.78 -4.74
CA LEU A 55 1.79 4.95 -3.90
C LEU A 55 0.74 5.89 -4.50
N GLU A 56 0.80 6.07 -5.83
CA GLU A 56 -0.16 6.89 -6.57
C GLU A 56 -1.58 6.33 -6.44
N VAL A 57 -1.75 5.02 -6.60
CA VAL A 57 -3.05 4.35 -6.45
C VAL A 57 -3.57 4.47 -5.03
N ALA A 58 -2.72 4.28 -4.01
CA ALA A 58 -3.12 4.43 -2.61
C ALA A 58 -3.58 5.86 -2.29
N LYS A 59 -2.85 6.87 -2.79
CA LYS A 59 -3.25 8.28 -2.67
C LYS A 59 -4.57 8.54 -3.39
N ARG A 60 -4.78 8.00 -4.59
CA ARG A 60 -6.04 8.13 -5.33
C ARG A 60 -7.22 7.48 -4.62
N ALA A 61 -7.03 6.31 -4.00
CA ALA A 61 -8.06 5.63 -3.21
C ALA A 61 -8.54 6.53 -2.06
N LYS A 62 -7.61 7.22 -1.40
CA LYS A 62 -7.92 8.24 -0.38
C LYS A 62 -8.59 9.47 -0.98
N ASP A 63 -7.91 10.16 -1.89
CA ASP A 63 -8.28 11.53 -2.30
C ASP A 63 -9.51 11.57 -3.22
N LYS A 64 -9.61 10.64 -4.16
CA LYS A 64 -10.72 10.62 -5.13
C LYS A 64 -11.93 9.85 -4.59
N TRP A 65 -11.67 8.68 -4.02
CA TRP A 65 -12.73 7.74 -3.64
C TRP A 65 -13.09 7.81 -2.16
N GLN A 66 -12.38 8.62 -1.37
CA GLN A 66 -12.64 8.83 0.06
C GLN A 66 -12.64 7.50 0.85
N MET A 67 -11.82 6.54 0.41
CA MET A 67 -11.70 5.25 1.07
C MET A 67 -10.92 5.38 2.38
N HIS A 68 -11.25 4.55 3.36
CA HIS A 68 -10.38 4.29 4.50
C HIS A 68 -9.12 3.55 4.03
N VAL A 69 -7.96 4.21 4.11
CA VAL A 69 -6.70 3.64 3.63
C VAL A 69 -5.87 3.12 4.79
N GLU A 70 -5.40 1.89 4.68
CA GLU A 70 -4.44 1.29 5.60
C GLU A 70 -3.22 0.78 4.85
N VAL A 71 -2.04 1.00 5.42
CA VAL A 71 -0.77 0.56 4.84
C VAL A 71 -0.22 -0.59 5.65
N VAL A 72 0.27 -1.61 4.97
CA VAL A 72 0.96 -2.72 5.62
C VAL A 72 2.35 -2.90 5.05
N THR A 73 3.32 -3.12 5.93
CA THR A 73 4.68 -3.43 5.55
C THR A 73 5.12 -4.70 6.28
N ASN A 74 5.36 -5.75 5.51
CA ASN A 74 5.98 -6.96 6.04
C ASN A 74 7.50 -6.82 6.02
N ILE A 75 8.10 -6.77 7.21
CA ILE A 75 9.53 -6.59 7.42
C ILE A 75 10.25 -7.91 7.20
N ILE A 76 11.12 -7.92 6.19
CA ILE A 76 12.00 -9.00 5.80
C ILE A 76 13.44 -8.58 6.16
N PRO A 77 14.09 -9.28 7.10
CA PRO A 77 15.45 -8.96 7.51
C PRO A 77 16.41 -8.84 6.34
N THR A 78 17.32 -7.87 6.40
CA THR A 78 18.33 -7.52 5.38
C THR A 78 17.80 -6.99 4.04
N MET A 79 16.48 -6.87 3.89
CA MET A 79 15.88 -6.46 2.61
C MET A 79 15.13 -5.13 2.67
N ASN A 80 14.31 -4.93 3.71
CA ASN A 80 13.50 -3.72 3.89
C ASN A 80 13.39 -3.27 5.35
N ASP A 81 14.32 -3.72 6.19
CA ASP A 81 14.40 -3.44 7.62
C ASP A 81 15.34 -2.27 7.97
N ASP A 82 15.96 -1.63 6.98
CA ASP A 82 16.80 -0.47 7.22
C ASP A 82 15.99 0.81 7.51
N ASP A 83 16.59 1.66 8.36
CA ASP A 83 16.04 2.94 8.79
C ASP A 83 15.62 3.86 7.63
N GLN A 84 16.35 3.83 6.51
CA GLN A 84 16.09 4.72 5.38
C GLN A 84 14.77 4.34 4.70
N GLN A 85 14.55 3.04 4.46
CA GLN A 85 13.30 2.56 3.88
C GLN A 85 12.11 2.80 4.82
N LEU A 86 12.26 2.49 6.12
CA LEU A 86 11.18 2.66 7.09
C LEU A 86 10.81 4.12 7.31
N LYS A 87 11.80 5.02 7.39
CA LYS A 87 11.54 6.48 7.43
C LYS A 87 10.88 6.96 6.15
N GLY A 88 11.28 6.43 4.99
CA GLY A 88 10.64 6.73 3.71
C GLY A 88 9.14 6.38 3.71
N ILE A 89 8.79 5.18 4.17
CA ILE A 89 7.40 4.74 4.28
C ILE A 89 6.64 5.63 5.27
N ALA A 90 7.16 5.81 6.49
CA ALA A 90 6.49 6.61 7.52
C ALA A 90 6.25 8.06 7.07
N ASN A 91 7.25 8.71 6.47
CA ASN A 91 7.13 10.07 5.96
C ASN A 91 6.10 10.17 4.84
N TRP A 92 6.08 9.21 3.91
CA TRP A 92 5.09 9.19 2.84
C TRP A 92 3.67 8.98 3.37
N ILE A 93 3.48 8.06 4.33
CA ILE A 93 2.19 7.88 4.98
C ILE A 93 1.74 9.20 5.60
N TYR A 94 2.60 9.84 6.40
CA TYR A 94 2.28 11.11 7.05
C TYR A 94 1.95 12.21 6.03
N SER A 95 2.75 12.38 4.97
CA SER A 95 2.62 13.50 4.04
C SER A 95 1.50 13.32 3.01
N GLU A 96 1.31 12.11 2.49
CA GLU A 96 0.37 11.84 1.39
C GLU A 96 -0.95 11.23 1.87
N LEU A 97 -0.91 10.43 2.94
CA LEU A 97 -2.10 9.79 3.49
C LEU A 97 -2.55 10.41 4.82
N GLY A 98 -1.74 11.25 5.47
CA GLY A 98 -2.09 11.95 6.69
C GLY A 98 -1.72 11.18 7.96
N GLU A 99 -1.59 11.94 9.05
CA GLU A 99 -1.04 11.47 10.34
C GLU A 99 -1.86 10.37 11.04
N LEU A 100 -3.13 10.23 10.69
CA LEU A 100 -4.04 9.25 11.28
C LEU A 100 -4.16 7.97 10.44
N THR A 101 -3.43 7.84 9.33
CA THR A 101 -3.48 6.63 8.51
C THR A 101 -2.79 5.47 9.24
N PRO A 102 -3.49 4.34 9.48
CA PRO A 102 -2.90 3.19 10.14
C PRO A 102 -1.75 2.58 9.32
N TRP A 103 -0.63 2.36 9.99
CA TRP A 103 0.49 1.59 9.46
C TRP A 103 0.68 0.31 10.26
N HIS A 104 0.38 -0.82 9.63
CA HIS A 104 0.60 -2.14 10.23
C HIS A 104 1.98 -2.67 9.84
N VAL A 105 2.84 -2.85 10.83
CA VAL A 105 4.19 -3.39 10.64
C VAL A 105 4.19 -4.85 11.09
N THR A 106 4.39 -5.79 10.16
CA THR A 106 4.40 -7.23 10.44
C THR A 106 5.79 -7.81 10.28
N ARG A 107 6.09 -8.88 11.03
CA ARG A 107 7.35 -9.62 10.89
C ARG A 107 7.20 -10.72 9.84
N PHE A 108 8.20 -10.87 8.97
CA PHE A 108 8.28 -12.01 8.08
C PHE A 108 8.49 -13.32 8.86
N HIS A 109 7.67 -14.32 8.57
CA HIS A 109 7.82 -15.69 9.03
C HIS A 109 8.09 -16.58 7.81
N PRO A 110 9.27 -17.22 7.69
CA PRO A 110 9.54 -18.12 6.59
C PRO A 110 8.59 -19.33 6.66
N HIS A 111 7.92 -19.63 5.55
CA HIS A 111 7.13 -20.85 5.42
C HIS A 111 8.05 -21.99 4.98
N HIS A 112 8.04 -23.07 5.77
CA HIS A 112 8.76 -24.31 5.53
C HIS A 112 7.99 -25.25 4.61
#